data_AF-A0A847Y496-F1
#
_entry.id   AF-A0A847Y496-F1
#
_cell.length_a   1.000
_cell.length_b   1.000
_cell.length_c   1.000
_cell.angle_alpha   90.00
_cell.angle_beta   90.00
_cell.angle_gamma   90.00
#
_symmetry.space_group_name_H-M   'P 1'
#
loop_
_entity.id
_entity.type
_entity.pdbx_description
1 polymer ?
#
loop_
_entity_poly.entity_id
_entity_poly.type
_entity_poly.pdbx_seq_one_letter_code
_entity_poly.pdbx_strand_id
1 'polypeptide(L)'
;MKKYRNLLFNVVMIIFMVSVNLLLFNRLPQQMPTHWNIHGQIDSYMPKQTAVWLLPALALFFLVLFRIIPYFDPKKNKYRLFKKEWEIIQTVFVGFFVYMHGITLYLSINKTGRIMPLMFIGLGSLFILLGNYLSKIRQNYFIGIKTPWTIENEENWNKTHRFASWCFVIVGIITLIEAYFVWYAPVIIFGGIMVAAFLPIIYSFLIFKKNEEKMKYIYLVILILITLLAFVRLISGEDDWICKDKQWVKHGNPTAPKPVYECR
;
A
#
# COMPACT_ATOMS: atom_id res chain seq x y z
N MET A 1 -24.89 -19.86 13.33
CA MET A 1 -24.36 -18.47 13.45
C MET A 1 -22.88 -18.29 13.02
N LYS A 2 -21.94 -19.23 13.28
CA LYS A 2 -20.51 -19.07 12.90
C LYS A 2 -20.23 -18.85 11.39
N LYS A 3 -21.08 -19.37 10.49
CA LYS A 3 -20.87 -19.33 9.02
C LYS A 3 -20.91 -17.93 8.38
N TYR A 4 -21.56 -16.96 9.04
CA TYR A 4 -21.75 -15.59 8.51
C TYR A 4 -21.21 -14.49 9.45
N ARG A 5 -20.45 -14.87 10.48
CA ARG A 5 -20.00 -13.93 11.53
C ARG A 5 -19.20 -12.76 10.96
N ASN A 6 -18.22 -13.03 10.10
CA ASN A 6 -17.36 -12.00 9.51
C ASN A 6 -18.14 -11.08 8.55
N LEU A 7 -19.09 -11.64 7.80
CA LEU A 7 -19.96 -10.86 6.93
C LEU A 7 -20.85 -9.91 7.74
N LEU A 8 -21.52 -10.42 8.78
CA LEU A 8 -22.34 -9.60 9.66
C LEU A 8 -21.51 -8.49 10.30
N PHE A 9 -20.30 -8.81 10.76
CA PHE A 9 -19.37 -7.82 11.30
C PHE A 9 -19.03 -6.73 10.28
N ASN A 10 -18.70 -7.08 9.04
CA ASN A 10 -18.41 -6.11 7.99
C ASN A 10 -19.62 -5.22 7.64
N VAL A 11 -20.82 -5.81 7.59
CA VAL A 11 -22.06 -5.06 7.36
C VAL A 11 -22.34 -4.08 8.51
N VAL A 12 -22.15 -4.53 9.76
CA VAL A 12 -22.30 -3.66 10.95
C VAL A 12 -21.31 -2.50 10.91
N MET A 13 -20.06 -2.73 10.50
CA MET A 13 -19.08 -1.65 10.34
C MET A 13 -19.49 -0.63 9.28
N ILE A 14 -20.05 -1.07 8.14
CA ILE A 14 -20.54 -0.16 7.09
C ILE A 14 -21.77 0.62 7.57
N ILE A 15 -22.71 -0.05 8.24
CA ILE A 15 -23.87 0.62 8.86
C ILE A 15 -23.38 1.65 9.89
N PHE A 16 -22.35 1.32 10.67
CA PHE A 16 -21.75 2.27 11.61
C PHE A 16 -21.20 3.52 10.91
N MET A 17 -20.48 3.38 9.78
CA MET A 17 -20.01 4.53 9.00
C MET A 17 -21.17 5.41 8.52
N VAL A 18 -22.25 4.79 8.02
CA VAL A 18 -23.47 5.50 7.58
C VAL A 18 -24.13 6.23 8.74
N SER A 19 -24.29 5.56 9.89
CA SER A 19 -24.88 6.17 11.10
C SER A 19 -24.05 7.36 11.59
N VAL A 20 -22.72 7.24 11.62
CA VAL A 20 -21.82 8.34 11.99
C VAL A 20 -21.97 9.53 11.03
N ASN A 21 -22.07 9.27 9.72
CA ASN A 21 -22.32 10.34 8.74
C ASN A 21 -23.63 11.08 9.02
N LEU A 22 -24.71 10.35 9.27
CA LEU A 22 -26.02 10.96 9.55
C LEU A 22 -25.99 11.82 10.82
N LEU A 23 -25.31 11.35 11.87
CA LEU A 23 -25.17 12.09 13.13
C LEU A 23 -24.30 13.35 12.99
N LEU A 24 -23.23 13.29 12.20
CA LEU A 24 -22.29 14.39 12.04
C LEU A 24 -22.61 15.30 10.84
N PHE A 25 -23.59 14.97 10.00
CA PHE A 25 -23.84 15.66 8.74
C PHE A 25 -24.00 17.18 8.89
N ASN A 26 -24.67 17.62 9.95
CA ASN A 26 -24.91 19.05 10.22
C ASN A 26 -23.69 19.79 10.78
N ARG A 27 -22.71 19.06 11.33
CA ARG A 27 -21.46 19.63 11.89
C ARG A 27 -20.33 19.69 10.86
N LEU A 28 -20.47 18.98 9.75
CA LEU A 28 -19.46 18.93 8.70
C LEU A 28 -19.50 20.17 7.78
N PRO A 29 -18.33 20.66 7.35
CA PRO A 29 -18.23 21.81 6.43
C PRO A 29 -18.89 21.51 5.08
N GLN A 30 -19.26 22.55 4.33
CA GLN A 30 -19.85 22.39 2.99
C GLN A 30 -18.89 21.72 1.99
N GLN A 31 -17.59 21.94 2.15
CA GLN A 31 -16.54 21.28 1.39
C GLN A 31 -15.66 20.45 2.32
N MET A 32 -15.42 19.20 1.94
CA MET A 32 -14.57 18.27 2.69
C MET A 32 -13.31 17.94 1.89
N PRO A 33 -12.15 17.82 2.54
CA PRO A 33 -10.93 17.37 1.89
C PRO A 33 -11.07 15.91 1.45
N THR A 34 -10.68 15.62 0.20
CA THR A 34 -10.76 14.27 -0.38
C THR A 34 -9.43 13.76 -0.91
N HIS A 35 -8.45 14.65 -1.12
CA HIS A 35 -7.11 14.28 -1.52
C HIS A 35 -6.09 15.16 -0.81
N TRP A 36 -4.91 14.58 -0.59
CA TRP A 36 -3.75 15.25 -0.01
C TRP A 36 -2.54 14.94 -0.86
N ASN A 37 -1.73 15.96 -1.14
CA ASN A 37 -0.50 15.80 -1.91
C ASN A 37 0.60 15.10 -1.07
N ILE A 38 1.77 14.87 -1.68
CA ILE A 38 2.92 14.22 -1.03
C ILE A 38 3.46 14.98 0.20
N HIS A 39 3.11 16.27 0.36
CA HIS A 39 3.46 17.09 1.52
C HIS A 39 2.38 17.07 2.60
N GLY A 40 1.31 16.29 2.43
CA GLY A 40 0.19 16.24 3.36
C GLY A 40 -0.72 17.47 3.32
N GLN A 41 -0.63 18.30 2.29
CA GLN A 41 -1.50 19.45 2.09
C GLN A 41 -2.72 19.05 1.27
N ILE A 42 -3.88 19.63 1.59
CA ILE A 42 -5.11 19.37 0.84
C ILE A 42 -5.01 20.04 -0.52
N ASP A 43 -5.12 19.25 -1.59
CA ASP A 43 -5.10 19.71 -2.99
C ASP A 43 -6.41 19.42 -3.73
N SER A 44 -7.33 18.67 -3.11
CA SER A 44 -8.67 18.42 -3.65
C SER A 44 -9.74 18.41 -2.57
N TYR A 45 -10.89 18.97 -2.93
CA TYR A 45 -12.09 19.04 -2.11
C TYR A 45 -13.30 18.51 -2.89
N MET A 46 -14.30 18.06 -2.14
CA MET A 46 -15.57 17.62 -2.68
C MET A 46 -16.74 18.20 -1.87
N PRO A 47 -17.91 18.47 -2.48
CA PRO A 47 -19.11 18.84 -1.74
C PRO A 47 -19.46 17.77 -0.68
N LYS A 48 -19.87 18.22 0.50
CA LYS A 48 -20.23 17.34 1.63
C LYS A 48 -21.22 16.25 1.23
N GLN A 49 -22.21 16.60 0.41
CA GLN A 49 -23.27 15.71 -0.05
C GLN A 49 -22.73 14.47 -0.77
N THR A 50 -21.53 14.56 -1.34
CA THR A 50 -20.83 13.47 -2.03
C THR A 50 -19.70 12.88 -1.19
N ALA A 51 -18.91 13.73 -0.52
CA ALA A 51 -17.71 13.32 0.19
C ALA A 51 -17.98 12.33 1.33
N VAL A 52 -19.07 12.53 2.10
CA VAL A 52 -19.40 11.66 3.24
C VAL A 52 -19.71 10.22 2.81
N TRP A 53 -20.26 10.02 1.62
CA TRP A 53 -20.72 8.71 1.15
C TRP A 53 -19.64 7.93 0.39
N LEU A 54 -18.57 8.58 -0.05
CA LEU A 54 -17.54 7.96 -0.87
C LEU A 54 -16.90 6.72 -0.22
N LEU A 55 -16.41 6.86 1.01
CA LEU A 55 -15.72 5.75 1.71
C LEU A 55 -16.67 4.62 2.16
N PRO A 56 -17.87 4.89 2.70
CA PRO A 56 -18.88 3.85 2.91
C PRO A 56 -19.26 3.11 1.62
N ALA A 57 -19.41 3.84 0.51
CA ALA A 57 -19.74 3.25 -0.79
C ALA A 57 -18.60 2.37 -1.32
N LEU A 58 -17.34 2.81 -1.18
CA LEU A 58 -16.17 1.99 -1.53
C LEU A 58 -16.06 0.74 -0.65
N ALA A 59 -16.30 0.87 0.66
CA ALA A 59 -16.30 -0.28 1.57
C ALA A 59 -17.37 -1.32 1.17
N LEU A 60 -18.58 -0.86 0.84
CA LEU A 60 -19.65 -1.72 0.33
C LEU A 60 -19.29 -2.33 -1.03
N PHE A 61 -18.77 -1.53 -1.95
CA PHE A 61 -18.34 -1.97 -3.27
C PHE A 61 -17.31 -3.10 -3.16
N PHE A 62 -16.25 -2.93 -2.37
CA PHE A 62 -15.22 -3.97 -2.19
C PHE A 62 -15.76 -5.21 -1.46
N LEU A 63 -16.65 -5.05 -0.47
CA LEU A 63 -17.29 -6.18 0.20
C LEU A 63 -18.11 -7.03 -0.79
N VAL A 64 -18.90 -6.36 -1.65
CA VAL A 64 -19.70 -7.02 -2.70
C VAL A 64 -18.79 -7.63 -3.76
N LEU A 65 -17.78 -6.89 -4.23
CA LEU A 65 -16.81 -7.35 -5.23
C LEU A 65 -16.11 -8.63 -4.78
N PHE A 66 -15.56 -8.67 -3.57
CA PHE A 66 -14.90 -9.86 -3.02
C PHE A 66 -15.88 -11.01 -2.77
N ARG A 67 -17.18 -10.74 -2.68
CA ARG A 67 -18.18 -11.81 -2.60
C ARG A 67 -18.48 -12.41 -3.97
N ILE A 68 -18.49 -11.58 -5.00
CA ILE A 68 -18.82 -11.95 -6.37
C ILE A 68 -17.65 -12.64 -7.08
N ILE A 69 -16.43 -12.14 -6.89
CA ILE A 69 -15.20 -12.62 -7.53
C ILE A 69 -15.05 -14.15 -7.55
N PRO A 70 -15.20 -14.88 -6.42
CA PRO A 70 -14.97 -16.33 -6.39
C PRO A 70 -15.93 -17.13 -7.27
N TYR A 71 -17.09 -16.58 -7.64
CA TYR A 71 -18.05 -17.24 -8.52
C TYR A 71 -17.57 -17.29 -9.98
N PHE A 72 -16.75 -16.32 -10.39
CA PHE A 72 -16.18 -16.22 -11.73
C PHE A 72 -14.79 -16.87 -11.86
N ASP A 73 -14.21 -17.36 -10.75
CA ASP A 73 -12.88 -17.96 -10.77
C ASP A 73 -12.91 -19.40 -11.33
N PRO A 74 -12.13 -19.73 -12.38
CA PRO A 74 -11.99 -21.11 -12.85
C PRO A 74 -11.55 -22.09 -11.75
N LYS A 75 -10.77 -21.63 -10.78
CA LYS A 75 -10.28 -22.37 -9.60
C LYS A 75 -11.14 -22.12 -8.35
N LYS A 76 -12.44 -21.76 -8.48
CA LYS A 76 -13.38 -21.51 -7.37
C LYS A 76 -13.40 -22.55 -6.26
N ASN A 77 -13.16 -23.83 -6.59
CA ASN A 77 -13.13 -24.91 -5.61
C ASN A 77 -12.01 -24.73 -4.55
N LYS A 78 -10.90 -24.07 -4.91
CA LYS A 78 -9.78 -23.80 -3.99
C LYS A 78 -10.13 -22.79 -2.90
N TYR A 79 -11.13 -21.92 -3.09
CA TYR A 79 -11.58 -20.97 -2.05
C TYR A 79 -12.08 -21.66 -0.77
N ARG A 80 -12.50 -22.92 -0.86
CA ARG A 80 -12.85 -23.73 0.33
C ARG A 80 -11.66 -23.97 1.25
N LEU A 81 -10.44 -24.02 0.69
CA LEU A 81 -9.20 -24.33 1.41
C LEU A 81 -8.67 -23.14 2.23
N PHE A 82 -9.05 -21.91 1.87
CA PHE A 82 -8.61 -20.68 2.54
C PHE A 82 -9.78 -19.75 2.86
N LYS A 83 -10.97 -20.31 3.06
CA LYS A 83 -12.21 -19.54 3.26
C LYS A 83 -12.08 -18.55 4.43
N LYS A 84 -11.47 -18.98 5.53
CA LYS A 84 -11.28 -18.14 6.72
C LYS A 84 -10.40 -16.94 6.39
N GLU A 85 -9.28 -17.18 5.71
CA GLU A 85 -8.31 -16.17 5.31
C GLU A 85 -8.92 -15.20 4.29
N TRP A 86 -9.73 -15.71 3.35
CA TRP A 86 -10.50 -14.91 2.40
C TRP A 86 -11.44 -13.93 3.10
N GLU A 87 -12.20 -14.40 4.11
CA GLU A 87 -13.09 -13.55 4.89
C GLU A 87 -12.31 -12.52 5.73
N ILE A 88 -11.14 -12.90 6.27
CA ILE A 88 -10.29 -11.97 7.03
C ILE A 88 -9.75 -10.86 6.12
N ILE A 89 -9.30 -11.18 4.90
CA ILE A 89 -8.85 -10.18 3.94
C ILE A 89 -9.96 -9.16 3.67
N GLN A 90 -11.21 -9.61 3.48
CA GLN A 90 -12.34 -8.70 3.32
C GLN A 90 -12.52 -7.78 4.51
N THR A 91 -12.47 -8.33 5.73
CA THR A 91 -12.59 -7.54 6.97
C THR A 91 -11.44 -6.55 7.13
N VAL A 92 -10.22 -6.91 6.74
CA VAL A 92 -9.07 -5.99 6.74
C VAL A 92 -9.30 -4.82 5.78
N PHE A 93 -9.79 -5.07 4.57
CA PHE A 93 -10.13 -4.01 3.62
C PHE A 93 -11.26 -3.10 4.13
N VAL A 94 -12.36 -3.67 4.65
CA VAL A 94 -13.46 -2.88 5.22
C VAL A 94 -12.98 -2.07 6.42
N GLY A 95 -12.19 -2.67 7.32
CA GLY A 95 -11.60 -1.99 8.47
C GLY A 95 -10.70 -0.82 8.06
N PHE A 96 -9.92 -0.96 6.99
CA PHE A 96 -9.13 0.13 6.43
C PHE A 96 -10.02 1.28 5.92
N PHE A 97 -11.12 1.00 5.21
CA PHE A 97 -12.05 2.04 4.79
C PHE A 97 -12.75 2.73 5.95
N VAL A 98 -13.14 1.99 7.00
CA VAL A 98 -13.69 2.53 8.25
C VAL A 98 -12.68 3.48 8.91
N TYR A 99 -11.42 3.06 8.99
CA TYR A 99 -10.33 3.86 9.55
C TYR A 99 -10.11 5.16 8.74
N MET A 100 -9.99 5.05 7.42
CA MET A 100 -9.81 6.21 6.54
C MET A 100 -11.02 7.16 6.64
N HIS A 101 -12.24 6.62 6.75
CA HIS A 101 -13.45 7.42 6.92
C HIS A 101 -13.44 8.21 8.23
N GLY A 102 -13.06 7.57 9.33
CA GLY A 102 -12.87 8.25 10.61
C GLY A 102 -11.87 9.40 10.53
N ILE A 103 -10.72 9.19 9.86
CA ILE A 103 -9.72 10.24 9.66
C ILE A 103 -10.27 11.38 8.80
N THR A 104 -10.92 11.07 7.68
CA THR A 104 -11.48 12.11 6.79
C THR A 104 -12.50 12.97 7.54
N LEU A 105 -13.38 12.37 8.34
CA LEU A 105 -14.33 13.10 9.18
C LEU A 105 -13.61 13.94 10.25
N TYR A 106 -12.63 13.35 10.94
CA TYR A 106 -11.82 14.03 11.94
C TYR A 106 -11.11 15.26 11.36
N LEU A 107 -10.44 15.14 10.23
CA LEU A 107 -9.71 16.25 9.58
C LEU A 107 -10.65 17.28 8.93
N SER A 108 -11.86 16.88 8.55
CA SER A 108 -12.88 17.81 8.07
C SER A 108 -13.35 18.76 9.17
N ILE A 109 -13.39 18.28 10.42
CA ILE A 109 -13.77 19.07 11.59
C ILE A 109 -12.55 19.79 12.17
N ASN A 110 -11.42 19.08 12.30
CA ASN A 110 -10.17 19.58 12.87
C ASN A 110 -9.13 19.89 11.78
N LYS A 111 -9.12 21.14 11.33
CA LYS A 111 -8.22 21.61 10.26
C LYS A 111 -6.73 21.62 10.62
N THR A 112 -6.37 21.49 11.90
CA THR A 112 -4.97 21.44 12.34
C THR A 112 -4.40 20.02 12.37
N GLY A 113 -5.22 19.01 12.12
CA GLY A 113 -4.78 17.62 12.13
C GLY A 113 -3.79 17.31 11.01
N ARG A 114 -2.80 16.47 11.31
CA ARG A 114 -1.78 16.04 10.35
C ARG A 114 -2.20 14.73 9.70
N ILE A 115 -2.54 14.76 8.41
CA ILE A 115 -2.96 13.56 7.67
C ILE A 115 -1.84 12.52 7.55
N MET A 116 -0.58 12.94 7.35
CA MET A 116 0.50 12.04 6.94
C MET A 116 0.75 10.92 7.97
N PRO A 117 0.96 11.22 9.28
CA PRO A 117 1.08 10.17 10.29
C PRO A 117 -0.13 9.23 10.34
N LEU A 118 -1.35 9.77 10.27
CA LEU A 118 -2.59 8.98 10.34
C LEU A 118 -2.73 8.05 9.13
N MET A 119 -2.48 8.56 7.93
CA MET A 119 -2.50 7.75 6.70
C MET A 119 -1.45 6.63 6.76
N PHE A 120 -0.28 6.90 7.34
CA PHE A 120 0.83 5.94 7.43
C PHE A 120 0.52 4.84 8.44
N ILE A 121 -0.08 5.19 9.57
CA ILE A 121 -0.59 4.21 10.54
C ILE A 121 -1.59 3.26 9.85
N GLY A 122 -2.51 3.81 9.06
CA GLY A 122 -3.49 3.05 8.30
C GLY A 122 -2.86 2.11 7.26
N LEU A 123 -2.01 2.65 6.38
CA LEU A 123 -1.35 1.90 5.32
C LEU A 123 -0.37 0.86 5.85
N GLY A 124 0.45 1.21 6.84
CA GLY A 124 1.39 0.30 7.47
C GLY A 124 0.67 -0.87 8.14
N SER A 125 -0.41 -0.59 8.87
CA SER A 125 -1.26 -1.63 9.46
C SER A 125 -1.92 -2.52 8.39
N LEU A 126 -2.43 -1.92 7.31
CA LEU A 126 -3.01 -2.66 6.18
C LEU A 126 -2.00 -3.64 5.58
N PHE A 127 -0.77 -3.20 5.31
CA PHE A 127 0.26 -4.07 4.73
C PHE A 127 0.72 -5.18 5.67
N ILE A 128 0.87 -4.90 6.97
CA ILE A 128 1.18 -5.94 7.95
C ILE A 128 0.07 -7.00 7.98
N LEU A 129 -1.18 -6.56 8.04
CA LEU A 129 -2.32 -7.46 8.10
C LEU A 129 -2.45 -8.28 6.81
N LEU A 130 -2.37 -7.66 5.64
CA LEU A 130 -2.41 -8.39 4.35
C LEU A 130 -1.23 -9.35 4.21
N GLY A 131 -0.02 -8.91 4.54
CA GLY A 131 1.18 -9.74 4.49
C GLY A 131 1.05 -11.01 5.34
N ASN A 132 0.48 -10.91 6.54
CA ASN A 132 0.26 -12.06 7.43
C ASN A 132 -0.71 -13.14 6.88
N TYR A 133 -1.53 -12.79 5.88
CA TYR A 133 -2.48 -13.72 5.27
C TYR A 133 -2.12 -14.13 3.84
N LEU A 134 -1.22 -13.38 3.17
CA LEU A 134 -0.88 -13.62 1.77
C LEU A 134 -0.34 -15.05 1.54
N SER A 135 0.52 -15.54 2.42
CA SER A 135 1.09 -16.91 2.40
C SER A 135 0.07 -18.04 2.53
N LYS A 136 -1.14 -17.74 3.02
CA LYS A 136 -2.20 -18.71 3.28
C LYS A 136 -3.22 -18.78 2.15
N ILE A 137 -3.22 -17.80 1.25
CA ILE A 137 -4.09 -17.79 0.08
C ILE A 137 -3.68 -18.93 -0.85
N ARG A 138 -4.66 -19.67 -1.40
CA ARG A 138 -4.41 -20.70 -2.42
C ARG A 138 -4.61 -20.15 -3.83
N GLN A 139 -4.05 -20.85 -4.81
CA GLN A 139 -4.13 -20.47 -6.23
C GLN A 139 -5.54 -20.07 -6.64
N ASN A 140 -5.63 -18.89 -7.23
CA ASN A 140 -6.84 -18.27 -7.75
C ASN A 140 -6.43 -17.22 -8.81
N TYR A 141 -7.36 -16.76 -9.63
CA TYR A 141 -7.08 -15.81 -10.72
C TYR A 141 -7.30 -14.34 -10.33
N PHE A 142 -7.74 -14.05 -9.10
CA PHE A 142 -8.15 -12.70 -8.70
C PHE A 142 -7.18 -12.02 -7.73
N ILE A 143 -6.78 -12.66 -6.64
CA ILE A 143 -5.96 -12.10 -5.57
C ILE A 143 -4.63 -12.83 -5.44
N GLY A 144 -3.56 -12.04 -5.28
CA GLY A 144 -2.20 -12.53 -5.07
C GLY A 144 -1.26 -12.13 -6.20
N ILE A 145 -0.08 -12.77 -6.23
CA ILE A 145 0.93 -12.61 -7.27
C ILE A 145 0.62 -13.59 -8.40
N LYS A 146 0.11 -13.07 -9.53
CA LYS A 146 -0.52 -13.84 -10.61
C LYS A 146 0.29 -13.83 -11.89
N THR A 147 1.36 -14.60 -11.89
CA THR A 147 2.19 -14.88 -13.06
C THR A 147 1.77 -16.21 -13.71
N PRO A 148 2.04 -16.45 -15.00
CA PRO A 148 1.70 -17.73 -15.64
C PRO A 148 2.20 -18.95 -14.84
N TRP A 149 3.42 -18.86 -14.30
CA TRP A 149 4.03 -19.95 -13.53
C TRP A 149 3.51 -20.08 -12.08
N THR A 150 3.04 -19.01 -11.43
CA THR A 150 2.38 -19.16 -10.10
C THR A 150 1.00 -19.78 -10.23
N ILE A 151 0.26 -19.45 -11.29
CA ILE A 151 -1.09 -19.95 -11.52
C ILE A 151 -1.08 -21.46 -11.81
N GLU A 152 -0.08 -21.94 -12.56
CA GLU A 152 0.03 -23.34 -12.96
C GLU A 152 0.76 -24.22 -11.92
N ASN A 153 1.67 -23.68 -11.12
CA ASN A 153 2.46 -24.45 -10.16
C ASN A 153 2.18 -24.06 -8.69
N GLU A 154 1.60 -25.00 -7.92
CA GLU A 154 1.25 -24.76 -6.50
C GLU A 154 2.45 -24.49 -5.60
N GLU A 155 3.59 -25.12 -5.87
CA GLU A 155 4.81 -24.91 -5.10
C GLU A 155 5.35 -23.50 -5.32
N ASN A 156 5.39 -23.04 -6.58
CA ASN A 156 5.78 -21.67 -6.93
C ASN A 156 4.80 -20.66 -6.31
N TRP A 157 3.49 -20.92 -6.37
CA TRP A 157 2.48 -20.11 -5.70
C TRP A 157 2.79 -19.96 -4.19
N ASN A 158 2.92 -21.08 -3.48
CA ASN A 158 3.10 -21.08 -2.03
C ASN A 158 4.41 -20.38 -1.62
N LYS A 159 5.52 -20.66 -2.31
CA LYS A 159 6.82 -20.01 -2.04
C LYS A 159 6.75 -18.51 -2.32
N THR A 160 6.18 -18.11 -3.46
CA THR A 160 6.05 -16.69 -3.85
C THR A 160 5.21 -15.91 -2.87
N HIS A 161 4.06 -16.45 -2.46
CA HIS A 161 3.17 -15.77 -1.52
C HIS A 161 3.74 -15.74 -0.11
N ARG A 162 4.53 -16.76 0.29
CA ARG A 162 5.30 -16.72 1.54
C ARG A 162 6.36 -15.63 1.53
N PHE A 163 7.09 -15.48 0.44
CA PHE A 163 8.06 -14.41 0.30
C PHE A 163 7.38 -13.03 0.26
N ALA A 164 6.30 -12.87 -0.51
CA ALA A 164 5.50 -11.66 -0.55
C ALA A 164 4.95 -11.28 0.83
N SER A 165 4.57 -12.25 1.65
CA SER A 165 4.12 -12.01 3.03
C SER A 165 5.16 -11.25 3.84
N TRP A 166 6.42 -11.66 3.77
CA TRP A 166 7.53 -10.97 4.43
C TRP A 166 7.75 -9.57 3.86
N CYS A 167 7.73 -9.41 2.54
CA CYS A 167 7.88 -8.10 1.91
C CYS A 167 6.80 -7.11 2.41
N PHE A 168 5.53 -7.52 2.40
CA PHE A 168 4.41 -6.70 2.87
C PHE A 168 4.52 -6.36 4.36
N VAL A 169 4.87 -7.33 5.21
CA VAL A 169 5.03 -7.09 6.66
C VAL A 169 6.19 -6.13 6.93
N ILE A 170 7.35 -6.33 6.30
CA ILE A 170 8.52 -5.46 6.47
C ILE A 170 8.21 -4.04 6.01
N VAL A 171 7.64 -3.87 4.81
CA VAL A 171 7.25 -2.55 4.30
C VAL A 171 6.21 -1.90 5.20
N GLY A 172 5.25 -2.66 5.72
CA GLY A 172 4.26 -2.14 6.65
C GLY A 172 4.86 -1.68 7.97
N ILE A 173 5.81 -2.43 8.54
CA ILE A 173 6.55 -2.03 9.76
C ILE A 173 7.34 -0.75 9.51
N ILE A 174 8.10 -0.67 8.41
CA ILE A 174 8.84 0.54 8.04
C ILE A 174 7.88 1.73 7.91
N THR A 175 6.72 1.53 7.27
CA THR A 175 5.69 2.57 7.12
C THR A 175 5.14 3.03 8.48
N LEU A 176 4.95 2.12 9.43
CA LEU A 176 4.52 2.48 10.79
C LEU A 176 5.59 3.28 11.56
N ILE A 177 6.86 2.91 11.40
CA ILE A 177 7.98 3.65 12.00
C ILE A 177 8.02 5.07 11.43
N GLU A 178 7.88 5.21 10.11
CA GLU A 178 7.83 6.51 9.43
C GLU A 178 6.64 7.37 9.84
N ALA A 179 5.55 6.78 10.33
CA ALA A 179 4.43 7.57 10.84
C ALA A 179 4.83 8.47 12.03
N TYR A 180 5.84 8.07 12.82
CA TYR A 180 6.35 8.84 13.94
C TYR A 180 7.39 9.88 13.52
N PHE A 181 8.33 9.52 12.64
CA PHE A 181 9.45 10.39 12.26
C PHE A 181 9.11 11.36 11.11
N VAL A 182 8.34 10.91 10.11
CA VAL A 182 7.89 11.69 8.94
C VAL A 182 9.06 12.31 8.14
N TRP A 183 10.26 11.72 8.17
CA TRP A 183 11.46 12.32 7.58
C TRP A 183 11.56 12.14 6.06
N TYR A 184 11.21 10.97 5.53
CA TYR A 184 11.29 10.64 4.09
C TYR A 184 10.01 9.96 3.57
N ALA A 185 8.90 10.38 4.17
CA ALA A 185 7.61 9.70 4.18
C ALA A 185 7.09 9.23 2.79
N PRO A 186 7.02 10.08 1.74
CA PRO A 186 6.49 9.66 0.44
C PRO A 186 7.40 8.66 -0.29
N VAL A 187 8.72 8.89 -0.29
CA VAL A 187 9.69 8.04 -1.01
C VAL A 187 9.71 6.64 -0.42
N ILE A 188 9.65 6.52 0.90
CA ILE A 188 9.64 5.23 1.60
C ILE A 188 8.35 4.45 1.28
N ILE A 189 7.19 5.10 1.26
CA ILE A 189 5.94 4.43 0.91
C ILE A 189 5.94 3.99 -0.55
N PHE A 190 6.24 4.90 -1.49
CA PHE A 190 6.25 4.56 -2.90
C PHE A 190 7.29 3.47 -3.19
N GLY A 191 8.51 3.61 -2.69
CA GLY A 191 9.57 2.60 -2.82
C GLY A 191 9.17 1.27 -2.19
N GLY A 192 8.58 1.29 -0.99
CA GLY A 192 8.10 0.11 -0.29
C GLY A 192 6.99 -0.62 -1.05
N ILE A 193 6.03 0.11 -1.62
CA ILE A 193 4.96 -0.46 -2.45
C ILE A 193 5.56 -1.12 -3.70
N MET A 194 6.51 -0.45 -4.37
CA MET A 194 7.18 -1.03 -5.54
C MET A 194 7.93 -2.30 -5.17
N VAL A 195 8.69 -2.30 -4.06
CA VAL A 195 9.38 -3.51 -3.58
C VAL A 195 8.40 -4.63 -3.25
N ALA A 196 7.34 -4.34 -2.50
CA ALA A 196 6.32 -5.33 -2.14
C ALA A 196 5.56 -5.90 -3.35
N ALA A 197 5.37 -5.10 -4.41
CA ALA A 197 4.68 -5.53 -5.63
C ALA A 197 5.61 -6.30 -6.60
N PHE A 198 6.80 -5.78 -6.88
CA PHE A 198 7.67 -6.31 -7.94
C PHE A 198 8.62 -7.41 -7.47
N LEU A 199 9.14 -7.33 -6.24
CA LEU A 199 10.11 -8.30 -5.75
C LEU A 199 9.55 -9.73 -5.72
N PRO A 200 8.28 -9.98 -5.30
CA PRO A 200 7.69 -11.30 -5.40
C PRO A 200 7.48 -11.81 -6.84
N ILE A 201 7.20 -10.93 -7.79
CA ILE A 201 7.07 -11.30 -9.21
C ILE A 201 8.43 -11.80 -9.73
N ILE A 202 9.50 -11.06 -9.43
CA ILE A 202 10.87 -11.46 -9.74
C ILE A 202 11.15 -12.82 -9.08
N TYR A 203 10.98 -12.92 -7.76
CA TYR A 203 11.20 -14.17 -7.01
C TYR A 203 10.46 -15.37 -7.61
N SER A 204 9.22 -15.16 -8.03
CA SER A 204 8.40 -16.16 -8.68
C SER A 204 8.96 -16.62 -10.02
N PHE A 205 9.43 -15.68 -10.85
CA PHE A 205 10.14 -16.00 -12.09
C PHE A 205 11.43 -16.78 -11.78
N LEU A 206 12.13 -16.44 -10.70
CA LEU A 206 13.34 -17.16 -10.31
C LEU A 206 13.07 -18.60 -9.92
N ILE A 207 11.95 -18.88 -9.24
CA ILE A 207 11.55 -20.26 -8.92
C ILE A 207 11.23 -21.02 -10.20
N PHE A 208 10.47 -20.41 -11.10
CA PHE A 208 10.12 -21.01 -12.39
C PHE A 208 11.39 -21.38 -13.18
N LYS A 209 12.33 -20.45 -13.23
CA LYS A 209 13.60 -20.61 -13.94
C LYS A 209 14.66 -21.42 -13.21
N LYS A 210 14.64 -21.54 -11.88
CA LYS A 210 15.57 -22.40 -11.12
C LYS A 210 15.37 -23.87 -11.44
N ASN A 211 14.17 -24.24 -11.89
CA ASN A 211 13.91 -25.56 -12.46
C ASN A 211 14.62 -25.74 -13.83
N GLU A 212 15.29 -24.71 -14.37
CA GLU A 212 16.20 -24.72 -15.52
C GLU A 212 17.63 -24.29 -15.06
N GLU A 213 18.62 -25.20 -15.08
CA GLU A 213 19.90 -25.04 -14.34
C GLU A 213 20.75 -23.77 -14.61
N LYS A 214 20.56 -23.05 -15.73
CA LYS A 214 21.46 -21.97 -16.19
C LYS A 214 21.37 -20.65 -15.40
N MET A 215 20.40 -20.49 -14.51
CA MET A 215 20.00 -19.16 -14.00
C MET A 215 20.64 -18.73 -12.67
N LYS A 216 21.34 -19.61 -11.95
CA LYS A 216 22.07 -19.26 -10.71
C LYS A 216 23.06 -18.11 -10.91
N TYR A 217 23.74 -18.09 -12.05
CA TYR A 217 24.73 -17.07 -12.39
C TYR A 217 24.10 -15.70 -12.68
N ILE A 218 22.92 -15.67 -13.30
CA ILE A 218 22.21 -14.42 -13.59
C ILE A 218 21.70 -13.76 -12.30
N TYR A 219 21.27 -14.55 -11.31
CA TYR A 219 20.86 -14.00 -10.01
C TYR A 219 22.01 -13.43 -9.18
N LEU A 220 23.16 -14.09 -9.24
CA LEU A 220 24.38 -13.55 -8.63
C LEU A 220 24.75 -12.20 -9.29
N VAL A 221 24.64 -12.10 -10.62
CA VAL A 221 24.93 -10.87 -11.37
C VAL A 221 23.94 -9.74 -11.06
N ILE A 222 22.62 -10.03 -11.01
CA ILE A 222 21.61 -9.03 -10.67
C ILE A 222 21.78 -8.53 -9.23
N LEU A 223 22.05 -9.43 -8.28
CA LEU A 223 22.30 -9.05 -6.89
C LEU A 223 23.54 -8.16 -6.79
N ILE A 224 24.64 -8.52 -7.47
CA ILE A 224 25.85 -7.71 -7.54
C ILE A 224 25.54 -6.33 -8.13
N LEU A 225 24.80 -6.25 -9.25
CA LEU A 225 24.43 -4.98 -9.89
C LEU A 225 23.56 -4.09 -8.99
N ILE A 226 22.57 -4.66 -8.28
CA ILE A 226 21.73 -3.90 -7.35
C ILE A 226 22.56 -3.40 -6.17
N THR A 227 23.46 -4.22 -5.65
CA THR A 227 24.36 -3.83 -4.55
C THR A 227 25.32 -2.74 -5.01
N LEU A 228 25.83 -2.83 -6.24
CA LEU A 228 26.68 -1.81 -6.87
C LEU A 228 25.92 -0.50 -7.09
N LEU A 229 24.68 -0.55 -7.60
CA LEU A 229 23.86 0.63 -7.81
C LEU A 229 23.46 1.30 -6.50
N ALA A 230 23.14 0.51 -5.47
CA ALA A 230 22.85 1.01 -4.13
C ALA A 230 24.10 1.64 -3.49
N PHE A 231 25.27 1.02 -3.65
CA PHE A 231 26.56 1.54 -3.19
C PHE A 231 26.94 2.83 -3.93
N VAL A 232 26.75 2.86 -5.26
CA VAL A 232 26.97 4.07 -6.08
C VAL A 232 26.02 5.18 -5.64
N ARG A 233 24.75 4.92 -5.35
CA ARG A 233 23.84 5.93 -4.79
C ARG A 233 24.20 6.39 -3.37
N LEU A 234 24.73 5.48 -2.54
CA LEU A 234 25.17 5.81 -1.18
C LEU A 234 26.45 6.65 -1.16
N ILE A 235 27.31 6.50 -2.18
CA ILE A 235 28.58 7.24 -2.31
C ILE A 235 28.43 8.48 -3.19
N SER A 236 27.47 8.46 -4.12
CA SER A 236 26.98 9.63 -4.83
C SER A 236 26.23 10.53 -3.84
N GLY A 237 26.99 11.23 -2.98
CA GLY A 237 26.50 12.48 -2.41
C GLY A 237 26.00 13.34 -3.56
N GLU A 238 24.84 13.96 -3.40
CA GLU A 238 24.37 15.01 -4.32
C GLU A 238 25.29 16.23 -4.15
N ASP A 239 26.52 16.11 -4.64
CA ASP A 239 27.55 17.16 -4.60
C ASP A 239 27.27 18.16 -5.72
N ASP A 240 26.21 18.96 -5.55
CA ASP A 240 25.76 19.94 -6.55
C ASP A 240 25.48 21.32 -5.93
N TRP A 241 25.40 22.34 -6.77
CA TRP A 241 24.97 23.67 -6.37
C TRP A 241 23.44 23.72 -6.36
N ILE A 242 22.86 24.02 -5.19
CA ILE A 242 21.40 24.14 -5.06
C ILE A 242 21.01 25.62 -5.01
N CYS A 243 19.95 25.98 -5.74
CA CYS A 243 19.40 27.33 -5.71
C CYS A 243 18.49 27.49 -4.48
N LYS A 244 18.87 28.35 -3.53
CA LYS A 244 18.08 28.65 -2.33
C LYS A 244 18.07 30.16 -2.10
N ASP A 245 16.88 30.74 -2.00
CA ASP A 245 16.70 32.19 -1.78
C ASP A 245 17.41 33.07 -2.84
N LYS A 246 17.33 32.66 -4.12
CA LYS A 246 18.03 33.29 -5.27
C LYS A 246 19.56 33.34 -5.13
N GLN A 247 20.13 32.49 -4.28
CA GLN A 247 21.56 32.32 -4.13
C GLN A 247 21.97 30.85 -4.31
N TRP A 248 23.07 30.64 -5.02
CA TRP A 248 23.68 29.32 -5.14
C TRP A 248 24.32 28.95 -3.81
N VAL A 249 23.73 27.96 -3.14
CA VAL A 249 24.22 27.38 -1.88
C VAL A 249 24.90 26.05 -2.20
N LYS A 250 26.04 25.81 -1.57
CA LYS A 250 26.82 24.59 -1.73
C LYS A 250 26.09 23.41 -1.05
N HIS A 251 25.72 22.35 -1.79
CA HIS A 251 25.29 21.08 -1.21
C HIS A 251 26.41 20.05 -1.39
N GLY A 252 26.89 19.45 -0.29
CA GLY A 252 28.04 18.55 -0.35
C GLY A 252 29.34 19.26 -0.78
N ASN A 253 30.09 18.66 -1.71
CA ASN A 253 31.37 19.18 -2.20
C ASN A 253 31.44 19.21 -3.74
N PRO A 254 30.66 20.08 -4.42
CA PRO A 254 30.58 20.14 -5.87
C PRO A 254 31.95 20.38 -6.50
N THR A 255 32.31 19.52 -7.44
CA THR A 255 33.51 19.65 -8.27
C THR A 255 33.32 20.67 -9.40
N ALA A 256 32.07 20.92 -9.78
CA ALA A 256 31.72 21.96 -10.75
C ALA A 256 31.87 23.37 -10.13
N PRO A 257 32.40 24.34 -10.90
CA PRO A 257 32.48 25.72 -10.43
C PRO A 257 31.09 26.30 -10.17
N LYS A 258 30.99 27.24 -9.23
CA LYS A 258 29.73 27.91 -8.87
C LYS A 258 29.06 28.46 -10.14
N PRO A 259 27.77 28.14 -10.40
CA PRO A 259 27.08 28.67 -11.56
C PRO A 259 27.08 30.20 -11.56
N VAL A 260 27.38 30.77 -12.72
CA VAL A 260 27.53 32.24 -12.90
C VAL A 260 26.23 32.90 -13.36
N TYR A 261 25.24 32.11 -13.74
CA TYR A 261 23.92 32.59 -14.11
C TYR A 261 23.05 32.81 -12.87
N GLU A 262 22.07 33.71 -12.98
CA GLU A 262 21.15 34.02 -11.89
C GLU A 262 20.36 32.77 -11.48
N CYS A 263 20.41 32.52 -10.18
CA CYS A 263 19.66 31.49 -9.48
C CYS A 263 18.18 31.90 -9.48
N ARG A 264 17.36 31.24 -10.30
CA ARG A 264 15.92 31.49 -10.44
C ARG A 264 15.10 30.56 -9.57
#